data_AF-A0A7Y5VTG6-F1
#
_entry.id   AF-A0A7Y5VTG6-F1
#
_cell.length_a   1.000
_cell.length_b   1.000
_cell.length_c   1.000
_cell.angle_alpha   90.00
_cell.angle_beta   90.00
_cell.angle_gamma   90.00
#
_symmetry.space_group_name_H-M   'P 1'
#
loop_
_entity.id
_entity.type
_entity.pdbx_description
1 polymer ?
#
loop_
_entity_poly.entity_id
_entity_poly.type
_entity_poly.pdbx_seq_one_letter_code
_entity_poly.pdbx_strand_id
1 'polypeptide(L)'
;MPTAPELALDAAVFDNNLIALCDAALNGAADLLRDAALPSDARLVQARDGRATVVWTDGAGRTRWLGGTTMPDIRADGLLERFDAGMGNVALIGMGQGSLVRALLDRLSPVQAVIVVSESAADAALVLRVHDFADAIRAGRLLLFVGQSAWEDLSAYLLDHDGYLAPERLLNWPWFTPSDVSQATERLSRLSAALARFRADQRQALLHAHRSSLQPSAALPLRDHPAATDSRRPVRLAVYCPHGDGIAATCARSLARAATTLDPEASAALSDHPSRRHPIVAARSLAGLRPDWIVVVDAPREALPATTWAEARVAVWLTDSALVCEESIRRLSPRDRLIVPDEAGRQAALRLGVPADGVRRVPPGGDPQAVVTATPPFVNLDAAVAGLRFASQQAVWEAAKRIARTRVGVWRDEAAEELLQAAMRDTGVRFDIAEVRDGLLQRIRRVLGPGVERNTYLEIWNEALAAATAQPAEAARAIGRPAIFFPSGGRLERELLNAAAAGFILFVRNHPRQASTDGWASFLDPAGHVTVFSSPAELKRHRESYLFDPQAFIAKARAAQQHVAASESWQRRLAAALDD
;
A
#
# COMPACT_ATOMS: atom_id res chain seq x y z
N MET A 1 18.03 -5.30 42.21
CA MET A 1 17.63 -4.61 40.97
C MET A 1 16.77 -3.42 41.38
N PRO A 2 16.95 -2.23 40.78
CA PRO A 2 16.04 -1.11 41.03
C PRO A 2 14.61 -1.54 40.70
N THR A 3 13.69 -1.29 41.64
CA THR A 3 12.26 -1.53 41.45
C THR A 3 11.74 -0.55 40.40
N ALA A 4 11.44 -1.07 39.20
CA ALA A 4 10.75 -0.29 38.17
C ALA A 4 9.40 0.22 38.73
N PRO A 5 8.94 1.41 38.30
CA PRO A 5 7.64 1.91 38.71
C PRO A 5 6.53 0.91 38.32
N GLU A 6 5.59 0.71 39.24
CA GLU A 6 4.40 -0.10 39.00
C GLU A 6 3.46 0.68 38.08
N LEU A 7 3.08 0.06 36.97
CA LEU A 7 2.11 0.62 36.03
C LEU A 7 0.74 -0.04 36.30
N ALA A 8 -0.36 0.68 36.08
CA ALA A 8 -1.70 0.09 36.13
C ALA A 8 -2.07 -0.51 34.77
N LEU A 9 -2.75 -1.66 34.77
CA LEU A 9 -3.37 -2.21 33.56
C LEU A 9 -4.50 -1.28 33.11
N ASP A 10 -4.51 -0.91 31.84
CA ASP A 10 -5.49 0.03 31.30
C ASP A 10 -6.77 -0.71 30.87
N ALA A 11 -7.86 -0.50 31.62
CA ALA A 11 -9.16 -1.08 31.33
C ALA A 11 -9.75 -0.57 30.00
N ALA A 12 -9.51 0.70 29.65
CA ALA A 12 -10.04 1.28 28.42
C ALA A 12 -9.39 0.66 27.18
N VAL A 13 -8.09 0.36 27.23
CA VAL A 13 -7.40 -0.37 26.15
C VAL A 13 -8.01 -1.76 25.96
N PHE A 14 -8.28 -2.48 27.05
CA PHE A 14 -8.90 -3.79 26.96
C PHE A 14 -10.34 -3.75 26.43
N ASP A 15 -11.15 -2.82 26.92
CA ASP A 15 -12.53 -2.65 26.47
C ASP A 15 -12.58 -2.29 24.98
N ASN A 16 -11.68 -1.41 24.50
CA ASN A 16 -11.56 -1.07 23.09
C ASN A 16 -11.23 -2.29 22.22
N ASN A 17 -10.31 -3.15 22.69
CA ASN A 17 -9.97 -4.40 22.01
C ASN A 17 -11.16 -5.37 21.97
N LEU A 18 -11.91 -5.51 23.07
CA LEU A 18 -13.10 -6.38 23.11
C LEU A 18 -14.19 -5.89 22.15
N ILE A 19 -14.46 -4.58 22.11
CA ILE A 19 -15.41 -3.98 21.16
C ILE A 19 -14.98 -4.29 19.73
N ALA A 20 -13.69 -4.12 19.41
CA ALA A 20 -13.17 -4.42 18.08
C ALA A 20 -13.33 -5.90 17.70
N LEU A 21 -13.16 -6.84 18.64
CA LEU A 21 -13.40 -8.26 18.39
C LEU A 21 -14.87 -8.54 18.08
N CYS A 22 -15.80 -7.92 18.80
CA CYS A 22 -17.23 -8.02 18.49
C CYS A 22 -17.56 -7.45 17.10
N ASP A 23 -17.02 -6.27 16.76
CA ASP A 23 -17.19 -5.63 15.44
C ASP A 23 -16.66 -6.53 14.30
N ALA A 24 -15.59 -7.29 14.55
CA ALA A 24 -14.97 -8.22 13.59
C ALA A 24 -15.65 -9.61 13.55
N ALA A 25 -16.81 -9.78 14.17
CA ALA A 25 -17.56 -11.03 14.30
C ALA A 25 -16.79 -12.16 15.05
N LEU A 26 -15.89 -11.80 15.95
CA LEU A 26 -15.11 -12.72 16.80
C LEU A 26 -15.69 -12.78 18.24
N ASN A 27 -17.03 -12.83 18.35
CA ASN A 27 -17.74 -12.74 19.64
C ASN A 27 -17.33 -13.83 20.63
N GLY A 28 -17.15 -15.07 20.17
CA GLY A 28 -16.72 -16.17 21.04
C GLY A 28 -15.36 -15.93 21.69
N ALA A 29 -14.42 -15.30 20.97
CA ALA A 29 -13.14 -14.91 21.54
C ALA A 29 -13.30 -13.77 22.55
N ALA A 30 -14.12 -12.76 22.24
CA ALA A 30 -14.37 -11.63 23.13
C ALA A 30 -14.98 -12.07 24.47
N ASP A 31 -15.92 -13.01 24.45
CA ASP A 31 -16.56 -13.53 25.67
C ASP A 31 -15.57 -14.32 26.53
N LEU A 32 -14.80 -15.24 25.92
CA LEU A 32 -13.76 -15.99 26.63
C LEU A 32 -12.67 -15.10 27.24
N LEU A 33 -12.30 -14.00 26.57
CA LEU A 33 -11.33 -13.03 27.07
C LEU A 33 -11.88 -12.20 28.23
N ARG A 34 -13.18 -11.86 28.19
CA ARG A 34 -13.85 -11.11 29.26
C ARG A 34 -13.93 -11.92 30.54
N ASP A 35 -14.23 -13.21 30.40
CA ASP A 35 -14.42 -14.14 31.53
C ASP A 35 -13.12 -14.81 31.99
N ALA A 36 -12.00 -14.51 31.35
CA ALA A 36 -10.71 -15.13 31.65
C ALA A 36 -10.26 -14.83 33.09
N ALA A 37 -10.03 -15.89 33.88
CA ALA A 37 -9.44 -15.77 35.20
C ALA A 37 -7.96 -15.35 35.10
N LEU A 38 -7.67 -14.09 35.45
CA LEU A 38 -6.31 -13.56 35.46
C LEU A 38 -5.57 -13.96 36.76
N PRO A 39 -4.24 -14.12 36.73
CA PRO A 39 -3.45 -14.28 37.96
C PRO A 39 -3.68 -13.08 38.90
N SER A 40 -4.02 -13.35 40.16
CA SER A 40 -4.38 -12.30 41.13
C SER A 40 -3.22 -11.36 41.48
N ASP A 41 -1.99 -11.80 41.28
CA ASP A 41 -0.76 -11.02 41.50
C ASP A 41 -0.11 -10.54 40.19
N ALA A 42 -0.84 -10.58 39.08
CA ALA A 42 -0.40 -10.00 37.82
C ALA A 42 -0.22 -8.49 37.94
N ARG A 43 1.00 -8.02 37.68
CA ARG A 43 1.38 -6.61 37.73
C ARG A 43 2.06 -6.17 36.46
N LEU A 44 1.75 -4.97 36.00
CA LEU A 44 2.39 -4.36 34.83
C LEU A 44 3.72 -3.73 35.27
N VAL A 45 4.79 -4.12 34.60
CA VAL A 45 6.17 -3.71 34.88
C VAL A 45 6.87 -3.27 33.61
N GLN A 46 7.95 -2.48 33.76
CA GLN A 46 8.84 -2.18 32.66
C GLN A 46 9.88 -3.29 32.47
N ALA A 47 9.93 -3.84 31.26
CA ALA A 47 10.89 -4.84 30.81
C ALA A 47 12.29 -4.22 30.62
N ARG A 48 13.33 -5.05 30.43
CA ARG A 48 14.73 -4.62 30.28
C ARG A 48 15.00 -3.85 28.99
N ASP A 49 14.15 -4.00 27.98
CA ASP A 49 14.18 -3.21 26.74
C ASP A 49 13.30 -1.96 26.82
N GLY A 50 12.77 -1.63 28.01
CA GLY A 50 11.97 -0.44 28.26
C GLY A 50 10.48 -0.58 27.96
N ARG A 51 10.01 -1.73 27.45
CA ARG A 51 8.59 -1.95 27.13
C ARG A 51 7.76 -2.41 28.32
N ALA A 52 6.48 -2.06 28.33
CA ALA A 52 5.54 -2.56 29.34
C ALA A 52 5.28 -4.06 29.12
N THR A 53 5.25 -4.84 30.20
CA THR A 53 4.92 -6.27 30.20
C THR A 53 4.33 -6.68 31.54
N VAL A 54 3.72 -7.86 31.62
CA VAL A 54 3.12 -8.35 32.86
C VAL A 54 4.01 -9.41 33.49
N VAL A 55 4.10 -9.37 34.82
CA VAL A 55 4.78 -10.39 35.62
C VAL A 55 3.83 -10.87 36.73
N TRP A 56 3.87 -12.15 37.07
CA TRP A 56 3.08 -12.75 38.15
C TRP A 56 3.84 -13.93 38.77
N THR A 57 3.32 -14.51 39.84
CA THR A 57 3.89 -15.69 40.50
C THR A 57 3.03 -16.91 40.19
N ASP A 58 3.65 -18.00 39.72
CA ASP A 58 2.91 -19.24 39.51
C ASP A 58 2.65 -19.99 40.82
N GLY A 59 1.83 -21.05 40.77
CA GLY A 59 1.50 -21.86 41.95
C GLY A 59 2.70 -22.54 42.63
N ALA A 60 3.89 -22.51 42.02
CA ALA A 60 5.14 -23.00 42.60
C ALA A 60 6.02 -21.88 43.18
N GLY A 61 5.51 -20.65 43.26
CA GLY A 61 6.26 -19.50 43.77
C GLY A 61 7.24 -18.90 42.76
N ARG A 62 7.21 -19.32 41.49
CA ARG A 62 8.16 -18.84 40.47
C ARG A 62 7.59 -17.62 39.74
N THR A 63 8.43 -16.61 39.57
CA THR A 63 8.12 -15.43 38.75
C THR A 63 7.97 -15.83 37.28
N ARG A 64 6.82 -15.53 36.69
CA ARG A 64 6.52 -15.68 35.27
C ARG A 64 6.38 -14.32 34.61
N TRP A 65 6.89 -14.24 33.39
CA TRP A 65 6.77 -13.07 32.53
C TRP A 65 5.80 -13.41 31.40
N LEU A 66 4.95 -12.45 31.03
CA LEU A 66 4.07 -12.58 29.87
C LEU A 66 4.92 -12.85 28.62
N GLY A 67 4.60 -13.91 27.88
CA GLY A 67 5.40 -14.37 26.75
C GLY A 67 6.81 -14.88 27.10
N GLY A 68 7.09 -15.16 28.37
CA GLY A 68 8.34 -15.80 28.83
C GLY A 68 9.61 -14.99 28.51
N THR A 69 9.54 -13.65 28.50
CA THR A 69 10.68 -12.79 28.19
C THR A 69 10.69 -11.50 29.00
N THR A 70 11.89 -11.02 29.32
CA THR A 70 12.13 -9.70 29.92
C THR A 70 12.55 -8.65 28.88
N MET A 71 12.60 -9.03 27.59
CA MET A 71 13.03 -8.19 26.47
C MET A 71 12.11 -8.49 25.26
N PRO A 72 10.81 -8.17 25.33
CA PRO A 72 9.83 -8.52 24.31
C PRO A 72 10.13 -7.97 22.90
N ASP A 73 10.59 -6.72 22.77
CA ASP A 73 10.86 -6.11 21.46
C ASP A 73 12.13 -6.69 20.84
N ILE A 74 13.23 -6.76 21.61
CA ILE A 74 14.48 -7.36 21.12
C ILE A 74 14.27 -8.81 20.67
N ARG A 75 13.42 -9.55 21.38
CA ARG A 75 13.04 -10.90 21.00
C ARG A 75 12.20 -10.93 19.72
N ALA A 76 11.20 -10.06 19.61
CA ALA A 76 10.36 -9.97 18.41
C ALA A 76 11.22 -9.66 17.17
N ASP A 77 12.11 -8.68 17.27
CA ASP A 77 13.03 -8.30 16.20
C ASP A 77 13.95 -9.47 15.81
N GLY A 78 14.55 -10.15 16.80
CA GLY A 78 15.41 -11.31 16.55
C GLY A 78 14.69 -12.49 15.90
N LEU A 79 13.41 -12.70 16.20
CA LEU A 79 12.60 -13.72 15.53
C LEU A 79 12.23 -13.33 14.10
N LEU A 80 11.97 -12.04 13.87
CA LEU A 80 11.56 -11.55 12.55
C LEU A 80 12.73 -11.33 11.60
N GLU A 81 13.96 -11.13 12.07
CA GLU A 81 15.14 -10.88 11.24
C GLU A 81 15.28 -11.89 10.08
N ARG A 82 14.96 -13.16 10.32
CA ARG A 82 15.03 -14.24 9.33
C ARG A 82 13.66 -14.75 8.86
N PHE A 83 12.58 -14.18 9.36
CA PHE A 83 11.24 -14.59 8.99
C PHE A 83 10.85 -13.95 7.66
N ASP A 84 10.54 -14.78 6.67
CA ASP A 84 9.90 -14.38 5.43
C ASP A 84 8.42 -14.79 5.46
N ALA A 85 7.55 -13.79 5.56
CA ALA A 85 6.12 -14.00 5.63
C ALA A 85 5.51 -14.41 4.28
N GLY A 86 6.20 -14.19 3.17
CA GLY A 86 5.64 -14.37 1.83
C GLY A 86 4.44 -13.44 1.57
N MET A 87 3.51 -13.90 0.73
CA MET A 87 2.36 -13.11 0.26
C MET A 87 1.04 -13.44 0.99
N GLY A 88 1.00 -14.57 1.71
CA GLY A 88 -0.16 -15.08 2.43
C GLY A 88 -0.31 -14.50 3.84
N ASN A 89 -1.29 -15.03 4.59
CA ASN A 89 -1.47 -14.69 6.00
C ASN A 89 -0.44 -15.41 6.88
N VAL A 90 -0.16 -14.86 8.06
CA VAL A 90 0.78 -15.44 9.03
C VAL A 90 0.01 -15.98 10.23
N ALA A 91 0.30 -17.21 10.65
CA ALA A 91 -0.25 -17.80 11.87
C ALA A 91 0.74 -17.75 13.04
N LEU A 92 0.22 -17.46 14.24
CA LEU A 92 0.91 -17.55 15.52
C LEU A 92 0.15 -18.48 16.46
N ILE A 93 0.89 -19.36 17.16
CA ILE A 93 0.30 -20.19 18.22
C ILE A 93 0.57 -19.51 19.55
N GLY A 94 -0.42 -18.80 20.06
CA GLY A 94 -0.34 -17.93 21.22
C GLY A 94 0.14 -16.52 20.88
N MET A 95 -0.28 -15.54 21.68
CA MET A 95 0.12 -14.13 21.51
C MET A 95 1.51 -13.80 22.05
N GLY A 96 2.08 -14.69 22.89
CA GLY A 96 3.30 -14.40 23.63
C GLY A 96 3.10 -13.17 24.51
N GLN A 97 3.89 -12.12 24.28
CA GLN A 97 3.74 -10.83 24.98
C GLN A 97 2.96 -9.80 24.16
N GLY A 98 2.73 -10.02 22.86
CA GLY A 98 2.10 -9.08 21.94
C GLY A 98 3.08 -8.27 21.06
N SER A 99 4.33 -8.03 21.50
CA SER A 99 5.31 -7.28 20.68
C SER A 99 5.57 -7.91 19.30
N LEU A 100 5.54 -9.25 19.19
CA LEU A 100 5.70 -9.93 17.90
C LEU A 100 4.49 -9.70 16.97
N VAL A 101 3.27 -9.70 17.51
CA VAL A 101 2.04 -9.40 16.74
C VAL A 101 2.14 -7.99 16.17
N ARG A 102 2.50 -7.01 17.00
CA ARG A 102 2.71 -5.62 16.57
C ARG A 102 3.77 -5.53 15.47
N ALA A 103 4.95 -6.11 15.70
CA ALA A 103 6.05 -6.07 14.73
C ALA A 103 5.68 -6.74 13.39
N LEU A 104 4.86 -7.80 13.41
CA LEU A 104 4.30 -8.39 12.20
C LEU A 104 3.30 -7.46 11.51
N LEU A 105 2.37 -6.86 12.23
CA LEU A 105 1.40 -5.91 11.66
C LEU A 105 2.09 -4.70 11.00
N ASP A 106 3.19 -4.22 11.59
CA ASP A 106 4.00 -3.14 11.05
C ASP A 106 4.77 -3.54 9.78
N ARG A 107 5.21 -4.80 9.70
CA ARG A 107 6.03 -5.31 8.57
C ARG A 107 5.19 -5.86 7.42
N LEU A 108 4.05 -6.46 7.70
CA LEU A 108 3.21 -7.09 6.70
C LEU A 108 2.45 -6.06 5.88
N SER A 109 2.10 -6.42 4.65
CA SER A 109 1.22 -5.61 3.81
C SER A 109 -0.13 -5.37 4.53
N PRO A 110 -0.78 -4.21 4.33
CA PRO A 110 -2.11 -3.92 4.89
C PRO A 110 -3.19 -4.97 4.58
N VAL A 111 -2.96 -5.78 3.53
CA VAL A 111 -3.90 -6.80 3.05
C VAL A 111 -3.56 -8.21 3.54
N GLN A 112 -2.54 -8.35 4.39
CA GLN A 112 -2.23 -9.59 5.09
C GLN A 112 -2.75 -9.50 6.52
N ALA A 113 -3.24 -10.63 7.02
CA ALA A 113 -3.65 -10.80 8.41
C ALA A 113 -2.61 -11.59 9.20
N VAL A 114 -2.48 -11.22 10.47
CA VAL A 114 -1.87 -12.01 11.54
C VAL A 114 -3.00 -12.76 12.23
N ILE A 115 -2.93 -14.09 12.20
CA ILE A 115 -3.93 -14.99 12.76
C ILE A 115 -3.34 -15.62 14.02
N VAL A 116 -3.88 -15.29 15.18
CA VAL A 116 -3.42 -15.83 16.45
C VAL A 116 -4.39 -16.89 16.95
N VAL A 117 -3.86 -18.07 17.25
CA VAL A 117 -4.58 -19.18 17.87
C VAL A 117 -3.99 -19.42 19.26
N SER A 118 -4.69 -19.04 20.32
CA SER A 118 -4.19 -19.10 21.70
C SER A 118 -5.06 -20.01 22.58
N GLU A 119 -4.50 -21.09 23.12
CA GLU A 119 -5.24 -21.96 24.03
C GLU A 119 -5.51 -21.29 25.41
N SER A 120 -4.65 -20.36 25.81
CA SER A 120 -4.77 -19.58 27.06
C SER A 120 -5.51 -18.26 26.82
N ALA A 121 -6.76 -18.17 27.28
CA ALA A 121 -7.53 -16.93 27.28
C ALA A 121 -6.95 -15.90 28.26
N ALA A 122 -6.43 -16.35 29.40
CA ALA A 122 -5.83 -15.47 30.41
C ALA A 122 -4.59 -14.73 29.87
N ASP A 123 -3.67 -15.42 29.20
CA ASP A 123 -2.49 -14.78 28.62
C ASP A 123 -2.88 -13.77 27.52
N ALA A 124 -3.82 -14.14 26.64
CA ALA A 124 -4.33 -13.24 25.61
C ALA A 124 -5.02 -12.01 26.21
N ALA A 125 -5.82 -12.18 27.27
CA ALA A 125 -6.48 -11.09 27.98
C ALA A 125 -5.47 -10.14 28.66
N LEU A 126 -4.35 -10.67 29.18
CA LEU A 126 -3.24 -9.84 29.67
C LEU A 126 -2.58 -9.06 28.53
N VAL A 127 -2.32 -9.69 27.38
CA VAL A 127 -1.74 -9.01 26.20
C VAL A 127 -2.62 -7.86 25.73
N LEU A 128 -3.95 -8.05 25.65
CA LEU A 128 -4.91 -7.03 25.24
C LEU A 128 -5.12 -5.91 26.28
N ARG A 129 -4.57 -6.03 27.50
CA ARG A 129 -4.49 -4.94 28.50
C ARG A 129 -3.18 -4.15 28.40
N VAL A 130 -2.18 -4.70 27.71
CA VAL A 130 -0.87 -4.05 27.51
C VAL A 130 -0.82 -3.31 26.18
N HIS A 131 -1.46 -3.85 25.14
CA HIS A 131 -1.38 -3.33 23.78
C HIS A 131 -2.79 -3.05 23.22
N ASP A 132 -2.96 -1.88 22.63
CA ASP A 132 -4.14 -1.56 21.83
C ASP A 132 -3.97 -2.14 20.41
N PHE A 133 -4.80 -3.12 20.07
CA PHE A 133 -4.88 -3.72 18.75
C PHE A 133 -6.23 -3.45 18.07
N ALA A 134 -7.06 -2.57 18.62
CA ALA A 134 -8.44 -2.40 18.20
C ALA A 134 -8.54 -2.05 16.71
N ASP A 135 -7.68 -1.16 16.22
CA ASP A 135 -7.65 -0.78 14.80
C ASP A 135 -7.22 -1.93 13.89
N ALA A 136 -6.23 -2.74 14.31
CA ALA A 136 -5.79 -3.89 13.54
C ALA A 136 -6.87 -4.98 13.48
N ILE A 137 -7.63 -5.17 14.56
CA ILE A 137 -8.76 -6.11 14.62
C ILE A 137 -9.90 -5.62 13.72
N ARG A 138 -10.32 -4.35 13.82
CA ARG A 138 -11.37 -3.77 12.96
C ARG A 138 -11.01 -3.81 11.48
N ALA A 139 -9.73 -3.61 11.15
CA ALA A 139 -9.22 -3.72 9.79
C ALA A 139 -9.04 -5.18 9.31
N GLY A 140 -9.47 -6.17 10.09
CA GLY A 140 -9.30 -7.60 9.78
C GLY A 140 -7.84 -8.03 9.65
N ARG A 141 -6.88 -7.21 10.13
CA ARG A 141 -5.45 -7.50 10.07
C ARG A 141 -4.97 -8.33 11.25
N LEU A 142 -5.69 -8.32 12.37
CA LEU A 142 -5.48 -9.22 13.49
C LEU A 142 -6.75 -10.04 13.72
N LEU A 143 -6.66 -11.36 13.55
CA LEU A 143 -7.71 -12.30 13.95
C LEU A 143 -7.24 -13.08 15.17
N LEU A 144 -8.03 -13.09 16.23
CA LEU A 144 -7.69 -13.74 17.49
C LEU A 144 -8.73 -14.80 17.83
N PHE A 145 -8.28 -16.05 17.93
CA PHE A 145 -9.06 -17.20 18.35
C PHE A 145 -8.49 -17.72 19.65
N VAL A 146 -9.32 -17.88 20.67
CA VAL A 146 -8.88 -18.26 22.02
C VAL A 146 -9.63 -19.46 22.57
N GLY A 147 -8.99 -20.18 23.48
CA GLY A 147 -9.57 -21.34 24.16
C GLY A 147 -9.29 -22.68 23.46
N GLN A 148 -9.94 -23.73 23.95
CA GLN A 148 -9.69 -25.10 23.48
C GLN A 148 -10.21 -25.35 22.06
N SER A 149 -11.26 -24.62 21.65
CA SER A 149 -11.87 -24.68 20.31
C SER A 149 -11.23 -23.73 19.30
N ALA A 150 -10.14 -23.05 19.64
CA ALA A 150 -9.61 -21.95 18.84
C ALA A 150 -9.27 -22.35 17.39
N TRP A 151 -8.90 -23.60 17.15
CA TRP A 151 -8.63 -24.11 15.80
C TRP A 151 -9.89 -24.40 15.01
N GLU A 152 -10.91 -24.97 15.65
CA GLU A 152 -12.23 -25.20 15.08
C GLU A 152 -12.90 -23.86 14.73
N ASP A 153 -12.81 -22.88 15.63
CA ASP A 153 -13.34 -21.54 15.45
C ASP A 153 -12.64 -20.80 14.30
N LEU A 154 -11.31 -20.92 14.20
CA LEU A 154 -10.56 -20.43 13.04
C LEU A 154 -11.04 -21.09 11.74
N SER A 155 -11.24 -22.40 11.74
CA SER A 155 -11.70 -23.13 10.57
C SER A 155 -13.10 -22.67 10.14
N ALA A 156 -14.03 -22.55 11.09
CA ALA A 156 -15.38 -22.08 10.82
C ALA A 156 -15.36 -20.65 10.28
N TYR A 157 -14.57 -19.76 10.91
CA TYR A 157 -14.44 -18.38 10.49
C TYR A 157 -13.92 -18.25 9.05
N LEU A 158 -12.86 -18.99 8.67
CA LEU A 158 -12.30 -18.91 7.32
C LEU A 158 -13.17 -19.55 6.23
N LEU A 159 -14.09 -20.45 6.59
CA LEU A 159 -15.09 -20.99 5.68
C LEU A 159 -16.21 -19.97 5.41
N ASP A 160 -16.62 -19.23 6.44
CA ASP A 160 -17.63 -18.17 6.34
C ASP A 160 -17.05 -16.89 5.68
N HIS A 161 -15.77 -16.62 5.93
CA HIS A 161 -15.01 -15.48 5.41
C HIS A 161 -13.98 -15.93 4.37
N ASP A 162 -14.48 -16.53 3.29
CA ASP A 162 -13.70 -17.17 2.22
C ASP A 162 -12.73 -16.25 1.45
N GLY A 163 -12.78 -14.94 1.69
CA GLY A 163 -11.87 -13.95 1.13
C GLY A 163 -10.51 -13.86 1.81
N TYR A 164 -10.34 -14.37 3.02
CA TYR A 164 -9.03 -14.48 3.65
C TYR A 164 -8.18 -15.55 2.96
N LEU A 165 -6.88 -15.31 2.79
CA LEU A 165 -5.96 -16.39 2.40
C LEU A 165 -5.74 -17.34 3.59
N ALA A 166 -5.47 -18.61 3.31
CA ALA A 166 -5.02 -19.51 4.37
C ALA A 166 -3.65 -19.05 4.89
N PRO A 167 -3.31 -19.30 6.17
CA PRO A 167 -1.96 -19.01 6.64
C PRO A 167 -0.95 -19.90 5.91
N GLU A 168 0.05 -19.30 5.26
CA GLU A 168 1.10 -20.03 4.53
C GLU A 168 2.35 -20.27 5.39
N ARG A 169 2.46 -19.52 6.48
CA ARG A 169 3.60 -19.51 7.37
C ARG A 169 3.12 -19.56 8.81
N LEU A 170 3.78 -20.43 9.57
CA LEU A 170 3.64 -20.54 11.00
C LEU A 170 4.92 -20.00 11.63
N LEU A 171 4.80 -18.99 12.50
CA LEU A 171 5.95 -18.53 13.28
C LEU A 171 5.89 -19.22 14.65
N ASN A 172 6.92 -20.02 14.92
CA ASN A 172 7.03 -20.82 16.13
C ASN A 172 7.81 -20.07 17.22
N TRP A 173 7.37 -20.23 18.45
CA TRP A 173 8.10 -19.68 19.58
C TRP A 173 9.32 -20.53 19.94
N PRO A 174 10.45 -19.92 20.37
CA PRO A 174 11.65 -20.66 20.78
C PRO A 174 11.47 -21.71 21.88
N TRP A 175 10.41 -21.61 22.68
CA TRP A 175 10.13 -22.58 23.75
C TRP A 175 9.26 -23.75 23.29
N PHE A 176 8.80 -23.75 22.03
CA PHE A 176 8.03 -24.87 21.49
C PHE A 176 8.92 -26.08 21.33
N THR A 177 8.38 -27.21 21.78
CA THR A 177 8.98 -28.52 21.51
C THR A 177 8.75 -28.89 20.04
N PRO A 178 9.55 -29.81 19.48
CA PRO A 178 9.29 -30.36 18.15
C PRO A 178 7.88 -30.97 18.01
N SER A 179 7.30 -31.48 19.10
CA SER A 179 5.93 -32.01 19.10
C SER A 179 4.90 -30.88 18.92
N ASP A 180 5.05 -29.77 19.64
CA ASP A 180 4.15 -28.62 19.52
C ASP A 180 4.13 -28.07 18.09
N VAL A 181 5.32 -27.93 17.49
CA VAL A 181 5.47 -27.48 16.10
C VAL A 181 4.81 -28.45 15.13
N SER A 182 4.98 -29.75 15.33
CA SER A 182 4.40 -30.79 14.46
C SER A 182 2.86 -30.78 14.54
N GLN A 183 2.30 -30.70 15.75
CA GLN A 183 0.86 -30.64 15.96
C GLN A 183 0.23 -29.38 15.33
N ALA A 184 0.85 -28.22 15.52
CA ALA A 184 0.38 -26.97 14.91
C ALA A 184 0.45 -27.03 13.37
N THR A 185 1.52 -27.59 12.83
CA THR A 185 1.70 -27.77 11.37
C THR A 185 0.65 -28.73 10.80
N GLU A 186 0.35 -29.82 11.50
CA GLU A 186 -0.69 -30.77 11.10
C GLU A 186 -2.09 -30.13 11.11
N ARG A 187 -2.44 -29.39 12.18
CA ARG A 187 -3.71 -28.66 12.26
C ARG A 187 -3.85 -27.63 11.13
N LEU A 188 -2.80 -26.85 10.87
CA LEU A 188 -2.77 -25.88 9.76
C LEU A 188 -2.90 -26.56 8.39
N SER A 189 -2.26 -27.71 8.19
CA SER A 189 -2.34 -28.47 6.94
C SER A 189 -3.77 -29.00 6.69
N ARG A 190 -4.42 -29.52 7.74
CA ARG A 190 -5.82 -29.96 7.66
C ARG A 190 -6.77 -28.81 7.32
N LEU A 191 -6.59 -27.66 7.98
CA LEU A 191 -7.34 -26.43 7.69
C LEU A 191 -7.18 -26.00 6.23
N SER A 192 -5.94 -25.88 5.76
CA SER A 192 -5.64 -25.49 4.36
C SER A 192 -6.26 -26.45 3.35
N ALA A 193 -6.22 -27.77 3.61
CA ALA A 193 -6.86 -28.75 2.74
C ALA A 193 -8.39 -28.64 2.72
N ALA A 194 -9.02 -28.35 3.87
CA ALA A 194 -10.46 -28.12 3.95
C ALA A 194 -10.88 -26.87 3.17
N LEU A 195 -10.16 -25.75 3.36
CA LEU A 195 -10.41 -24.50 2.64
C LEU A 195 -10.22 -24.66 1.13
N ALA A 196 -9.18 -25.39 0.71
CA ALA A 196 -8.92 -25.64 -0.71
C ALA A 196 -10.07 -26.40 -1.38
N ARG A 197 -10.60 -27.45 -0.71
CA ARG A 197 -11.77 -28.21 -1.20
C ARG A 197 -13.01 -27.31 -1.31
N PHE A 198 -13.35 -26.61 -0.22
CA PHE A 198 -14.50 -25.70 -0.17
C PHE A 198 -14.46 -24.65 -1.31
N ARG A 199 -13.28 -24.05 -1.53
CA ARG A 199 -13.09 -23.04 -2.58
C ARG A 199 -13.12 -23.63 -3.99
N ALA A 200 -12.64 -24.85 -4.17
CA ALA A 200 -12.75 -25.57 -5.45
C ALA A 200 -14.23 -25.82 -5.79
N ASP A 201 -15.02 -26.27 -4.82
CA ASP A 201 -16.46 -26.52 -4.99
C ASP A 201 -17.21 -25.22 -5.32
N GLN A 202 -16.94 -24.14 -4.58
CA GLN A 202 -17.53 -22.83 -4.88
C GLN A 202 -17.12 -22.31 -6.26
N ARG A 203 -15.86 -22.47 -6.67
CA ARG A 203 -15.39 -22.08 -8.00
C ARG A 203 -16.14 -22.86 -9.08
N GLN A 204 -16.31 -24.17 -8.90
CA GLN A 204 -17.07 -25.00 -9.83
C GLN A 204 -18.54 -24.57 -9.91
N ALA A 205 -19.17 -24.25 -8.78
CA ALA A 205 -20.53 -23.74 -8.72
C ALA A 205 -20.68 -22.41 -9.49
N LEU A 206 -19.73 -21.48 -9.34
CA LEU A 206 -19.73 -20.21 -10.08
C LEU A 206 -19.57 -20.41 -11.58
N LEU A 207 -18.67 -21.31 -12.00
CA LEU A 207 -18.49 -21.66 -13.40
C LEU A 207 -19.76 -22.29 -14.00
N HIS A 208 -20.43 -23.17 -13.24
CA HIS A 208 -21.68 -23.79 -13.66
C HIS A 208 -22.80 -22.74 -13.81
N ALA A 209 -23.02 -21.91 -12.78
CA ALA A 209 -24.02 -20.84 -12.81
C ALA A 209 -23.81 -19.88 -13.98
N HIS A 210 -22.55 -19.51 -14.25
CA HIS A 210 -22.21 -18.66 -15.39
C HIS A 210 -22.53 -19.34 -16.73
N ARG A 211 -22.10 -20.60 -16.94
CA ARG A 211 -22.41 -21.34 -18.17
C ARG A 211 -23.91 -21.52 -18.40
N SER A 212 -24.67 -21.84 -17.37
CA SER A 212 -26.13 -21.94 -17.45
C SER A 212 -26.77 -20.60 -17.82
N SER A 213 -26.17 -19.47 -17.42
CA SER A 213 -26.67 -18.14 -17.79
C SER A 213 -26.34 -17.72 -19.23
N LEU A 214 -25.30 -18.31 -19.83
CA LEU A 214 -24.91 -18.09 -21.22
C LEU A 214 -25.68 -18.97 -22.21
N GLN A 215 -26.30 -20.06 -21.74
CA GLN A 215 -27.15 -20.86 -22.60
C GLN A 215 -28.27 -19.96 -23.13
N PRO A 216 -28.40 -19.77 -24.45
CA PRO A 216 -29.43 -18.95 -25.04
C PRO A 216 -30.77 -19.42 -24.49
N SER A 217 -31.44 -18.58 -23.69
CA SER A 217 -32.76 -18.89 -23.19
C SER A 217 -33.62 -19.13 -24.42
N ALA A 218 -33.95 -20.40 -24.67
CA ALA A 218 -34.61 -20.84 -25.88
C ALA A 218 -35.91 -20.05 -26.05
N ALA A 219 -35.90 -19.09 -26.98
CA ALA A 219 -37.06 -18.37 -27.46
C ALA A 219 -38.05 -17.89 -26.37
N LEU A 220 -37.65 -16.91 -25.55
CA LEU A 220 -38.65 -15.90 -25.23
C LEU A 220 -38.96 -15.20 -26.57
N PRO A 221 -40.18 -15.34 -27.13
CA PRO A 221 -40.51 -14.65 -28.37
C PRO A 221 -40.17 -13.19 -28.18
N LEU A 222 -39.41 -12.63 -29.14
CA LEU A 222 -39.15 -11.20 -29.22
C LEU A 222 -40.50 -10.52 -28.99
N ARG A 223 -40.71 -9.97 -27.79
CA ARG A 223 -41.76 -8.99 -27.61
C ARG A 223 -41.34 -7.87 -28.54
N ASP A 224 -42.15 -7.62 -29.55
CA ASP A 224 -42.12 -6.41 -30.36
C ASP A 224 -42.32 -5.21 -29.43
N HIS A 225 -41.28 -4.90 -28.65
CA HIS A 225 -41.23 -3.66 -27.90
C HIS A 225 -40.96 -2.59 -28.94
N PRO A 226 -41.90 -1.65 -29.13
CA PRO A 226 -41.78 -0.62 -30.13
C PRO A 226 -40.48 0.14 -29.90
N ALA A 227 -39.84 0.51 -31.01
CA ALA A 227 -38.61 1.28 -31.08
C ALA A 227 -38.72 2.59 -30.25
N ALA A 228 -38.51 2.47 -28.94
CA ALA A 228 -38.21 3.59 -28.07
C ALA A 228 -36.77 3.97 -28.38
N THR A 229 -36.66 4.92 -29.30
CA THR A 229 -35.44 5.65 -29.61
C THR A 229 -34.79 6.14 -28.31
N ASP A 230 -33.53 5.77 -28.13
CA ASP A 230 -32.52 6.47 -27.32
C ASP A 230 -32.28 6.09 -25.84
N SER A 231 -32.85 5.01 -25.32
CA SER A 231 -32.39 4.48 -24.02
C SER A 231 -31.15 3.57 -24.20
N ARG A 232 -29.96 4.17 -24.37
CA ARG A 232 -28.70 3.41 -24.26
C ARG A 232 -28.66 2.72 -22.90
N ARG A 233 -28.66 1.38 -22.91
CA ARG A 233 -28.47 0.59 -21.69
C ARG A 233 -27.17 1.06 -21.01
N PRO A 234 -27.18 1.31 -19.69
CA PRO A 234 -25.96 1.69 -18.98
C PRO A 234 -24.90 0.61 -19.15
N VAL A 235 -23.68 1.03 -19.46
CA VAL A 235 -22.52 0.15 -19.61
C VAL A 235 -22.09 -0.29 -18.22
N ARG A 236 -22.21 -1.59 -17.92
CA ARG A 236 -21.83 -2.13 -16.61
C ARG A 236 -20.32 -2.31 -16.55
N LEU A 237 -19.68 -1.63 -15.60
CA LEU A 237 -18.24 -1.57 -15.49
C LEU A 237 -17.75 -2.26 -14.22
N ALA A 238 -16.70 -3.06 -14.35
CA ALA A 238 -15.95 -3.58 -13.21
C ALA A 238 -14.50 -3.11 -13.21
N VAL A 239 -13.95 -2.81 -12.02
CA VAL A 239 -12.51 -2.59 -11.82
C VAL A 239 -11.94 -3.74 -11.00
N TYR A 240 -10.89 -4.39 -11.51
CA TYR A 240 -10.21 -5.50 -10.86
C TYR A 240 -8.73 -5.19 -10.65
N CYS A 241 -8.23 -5.44 -9.44
CA CYS A 241 -6.82 -5.36 -9.15
C CYS A 241 -6.43 -6.48 -8.16
N PRO A 242 -5.57 -7.43 -8.56
CA PRO A 242 -5.13 -8.50 -7.68
C PRO A 242 -4.13 -8.01 -6.62
N HIS A 243 -3.50 -6.86 -6.85
CA HIS A 243 -2.55 -6.24 -5.95
C HIS A 243 -3.28 -5.56 -4.81
N GLY A 244 -2.83 -5.77 -3.57
CA GLY A 244 -3.50 -5.21 -2.39
C GLY A 244 -2.95 -3.87 -1.92
N ASP A 245 -1.75 -3.51 -2.35
CA ASP A 245 -1.05 -2.29 -1.94
C ASP A 245 -0.33 -1.62 -3.12
N GLY A 246 0.38 -0.54 -2.81
CA GLY A 246 1.20 0.19 -3.77
C GLY A 246 0.41 1.03 -4.78
N ILE A 247 1.08 1.28 -5.92
CA ILE A 247 0.58 2.18 -6.97
C ILE A 247 -0.63 1.57 -7.69
N ALA A 248 -0.58 0.29 -8.03
CA ALA A 248 -1.66 -0.45 -8.67
C ALA A 248 -2.97 -0.37 -7.86
N ALA A 249 -2.94 -0.76 -6.58
CA ALA A 249 -4.13 -0.74 -5.72
C ALA A 249 -4.71 0.66 -5.53
N THR A 250 -3.84 1.68 -5.43
CA THR A 250 -4.28 3.08 -5.33
C THR A 250 -4.93 3.58 -6.62
N CYS A 251 -4.38 3.19 -7.78
CA CYS A 251 -4.97 3.48 -9.08
C CYS A 251 -6.34 2.81 -9.20
N ALA A 252 -6.43 1.52 -8.87
CA ALA A 252 -7.67 0.76 -8.92
C ALA A 252 -8.77 1.32 -8.02
N ARG A 253 -8.46 1.79 -6.81
CA ARG A 253 -9.42 2.50 -5.95
C ARG A 253 -9.93 3.80 -6.59
N SER A 254 -9.04 4.54 -7.24
CA SER A 254 -9.40 5.81 -7.90
C SER A 254 -10.27 5.56 -9.13
N LEU A 255 -9.93 4.54 -9.91
CA LEU A 255 -10.74 4.06 -11.04
C LEU A 255 -12.10 3.52 -10.58
N ALA A 256 -12.16 2.79 -9.47
CA ALA A 256 -13.41 2.29 -8.90
C ALA A 256 -14.36 3.43 -8.50
N ARG A 257 -13.85 4.48 -7.83
CA ARG A 257 -14.65 5.68 -7.51
C ARG A 257 -15.10 6.44 -8.75
N ALA A 258 -14.24 6.53 -9.76
CA ALA A 258 -14.59 7.11 -11.04
C ALA A 258 -15.68 6.29 -11.75
N ALA A 259 -15.58 4.96 -11.70
CA ALA A 259 -16.55 4.05 -12.26
C ALA A 259 -17.93 4.22 -11.60
N THR A 260 -18.01 4.29 -10.27
CA THR A 260 -19.28 4.50 -9.56
C THR A 260 -19.91 5.88 -9.83
N THR A 261 -19.10 6.87 -10.24
CA THR A 261 -19.61 8.19 -10.68
C THR A 261 -20.17 8.15 -12.09
N LEU A 262 -19.62 7.29 -12.98
CA LEU A 262 -20.11 7.09 -14.35
C LEU A 262 -21.34 6.17 -14.39
N ASP A 263 -21.35 5.14 -13.54
CA ASP A 263 -22.39 4.13 -13.43
C ASP A 263 -22.56 3.74 -11.96
N PRO A 264 -23.69 4.08 -11.31
CA PRO A 264 -23.96 3.69 -9.93
C PRO A 264 -23.96 2.16 -9.70
N GLU A 265 -24.16 1.35 -10.75
CA GLU A 265 -24.09 -0.12 -10.68
C GLU A 265 -22.65 -0.64 -10.84
N ALA A 266 -21.66 0.22 -11.12
CA ALA A 266 -20.28 -0.21 -11.27
C ALA A 266 -19.78 -0.91 -9.99
N SER A 267 -19.04 -2.00 -10.19
CA SER A 267 -18.47 -2.78 -9.09
C SER A 267 -16.95 -2.71 -9.07
N ALA A 268 -16.40 -2.82 -7.87
CA ALA A 268 -14.97 -2.90 -7.65
C ALA A 268 -14.61 -4.23 -6.98
N ALA A 269 -13.73 -4.98 -7.61
CA ALA A 269 -13.16 -6.22 -7.09
C ALA A 269 -11.68 -5.97 -6.75
N LEU A 270 -11.46 -5.35 -5.59
CA LEU A 270 -10.13 -4.95 -5.11
C LEU A 270 -9.63 -5.91 -4.03
N SER A 271 -8.37 -6.31 -4.13
CA SER A 271 -7.67 -7.11 -3.11
C SER A 271 -7.10 -6.26 -1.97
N ASP A 272 -7.76 -5.16 -1.60
CA ASP A 272 -7.24 -4.10 -0.71
C ASP A 272 -7.55 -4.30 0.78
N HIS A 273 -8.13 -5.44 1.15
CA HIS A 273 -8.44 -5.84 2.51
C HIS A 273 -8.17 -7.34 2.69
N PRO A 274 -7.70 -7.81 3.86
CA PRO A 274 -7.44 -9.24 4.08
C PRO A 274 -8.61 -10.16 3.72
N SER A 275 -9.84 -9.76 4.06
CA SER A 275 -11.08 -10.50 3.72
C SER A 275 -11.52 -10.42 2.25
N ARG A 276 -10.74 -9.78 1.37
CA ARG A 276 -11.03 -9.65 -0.08
C ARG A 276 -9.90 -10.17 -0.97
N ARG A 277 -8.87 -10.78 -0.39
CA ARG A 277 -7.67 -11.21 -1.10
C ARG A 277 -7.87 -12.44 -1.97
N HIS A 278 -8.72 -13.37 -1.53
CA HIS A 278 -8.91 -14.61 -2.27
C HIS A 278 -9.65 -14.33 -3.59
N PRO A 279 -9.17 -14.85 -4.74
CA PRO A 279 -9.75 -14.57 -6.06
C PRO A 279 -11.26 -14.90 -6.19
N ILE A 280 -11.78 -15.80 -5.34
CA ILE A 280 -13.19 -16.19 -5.37
C ILE A 280 -14.16 -15.05 -5.01
N VAL A 281 -13.74 -14.11 -4.16
CA VAL A 281 -14.55 -12.93 -3.80
C VAL A 281 -14.73 -12.05 -5.03
N ALA A 282 -13.63 -11.80 -5.75
CA ALA A 282 -13.65 -11.08 -7.00
C ALA A 282 -14.46 -11.82 -8.08
N ALA A 283 -14.35 -13.15 -8.20
CA ALA A 283 -15.20 -13.93 -9.12
C ALA A 283 -16.69 -13.78 -8.82
N ARG A 284 -17.10 -13.84 -7.55
CA ARG A 284 -18.51 -13.65 -7.15
C ARG A 284 -19.01 -12.25 -7.47
N SER A 285 -18.21 -11.23 -7.17
CA SER A 285 -18.54 -9.84 -7.49
C SER A 285 -18.75 -9.65 -9.00
N LEU A 286 -17.81 -10.13 -9.82
CA LEU A 286 -17.92 -10.05 -11.29
C LEU A 286 -19.10 -10.85 -11.84
N ALA A 287 -19.40 -12.02 -11.26
CA ALA A 287 -20.54 -12.85 -11.65
C ALA A 287 -21.90 -12.25 -11.28
N GLY A 288 -21.98 -11.55 -10.15
CA GLY A 288 -23.17 -10.79 -9.79
C GLY A 288 -23.45 -9.63 -10.76
N LEU A 289 -22.41 -8.86 -11.11
CA LEU A 289 -22.56 -7.68 -11.96
C LEU A 289 -22.79 -8.03 -13.44
N ARG A 290 -22.09 -9.05 -13.96
CA ARG A 290 -21.97 -9.37 -15.40
C ARG A 290 -21.55 -8.14 -16.22
N PRO A 291 -20.33 -7.63 -15.98
CA PRO A 291 -19.87 -6.39 -16.60
C PRO A 291 -19.71 -6.52 -18.11
N ASP A 292 -20.00 -5.43 -18.82
CA ASP A 292 -19.73 -5.28 -20.25
C ASP A 292 -18.23 -4.94 -20.47
N TRP A 293 -17.63 -4.21 -19.52
CA TRP A 293 -16.21 -3.87 -19.46
C TRP A 293 -15.57 -4.27 -18.13
N ILE A 294 -14.37 -4.81 -18.18
CA ILE A 294 -13.52 -5.04 -17.01
C ILE A 294 -12.20 -4.30 -17.18
N VAL A 295 -11.91 -3.36 -16.28
CA VAL A 295 -10.63 -2.68 -16.20
C VAL A 295 -9.74 -3.47 -15.24
N VAL A 296 -8.63 -4.02 -15.75
CA VAL A 296 -7.66 -4.79 -14.98
C VAL A 296 -6.40 -3.95 -14.76
N VAL A 297 -6.06 -3.65 -13.51
CA VAL A 297 -4.94 -2.76 -13.18
C VAL A 297 -3.66 -3.55 -12.88
N ASP A 298 -2.60 -3.28 -13.64
CA ASP A 298 -1.26 -3.90 -13.54
C ASP A 298 -1.28 -5.43 -13.50
N ALA A 299 -2.23 -6.03 -14.22
CA ALA A 299 -2.34 -7.47 -14.33
C ALA A 299 -2.84 -7.87 -15.73
N PRO A 300 -2.45 -9.04 -16.24
CA PRO A 300 -2.93 -9.51 -17.52
C PRO A 300 -4.35 -10.10 -17.38
N ARG A 301 -5.01 -10.37 -18.51
CA ARG A 301 -6.38 -10.93 -18.54
C ARG A 301 -6.47 -12.26 -17.78
N GLU A 302 -5.44 -13.10 -17.84
CA GLU A 302 -5.41 -14.40 -17.17
C GLU A 302 -5.41 -14.30 -15.64
N ALA A 303 -5.13 -13.11 -15.09
CA ALA A 303 -5.24 -12.86 -13.65
C ALA A 303 -6.71 -12.71 -13.20
N LEU A 304 -7.67 -12.57 -14.13
CA LEU A 304 -9.08 -12.49 -13.79
C LEU A 304 -9.56 -13.82 -13.16
N PRO A 305 -10.36 -13.74 -12.08
CA PRO A 305 -10.83 -14.92 -11.40
C PRO A 305 -11.95 -15.56 -12.24
N ALA A 306 -11.70 -16.78 -12.71
CA ALA A 306 -12.50 -17.56 -13.66
C ALA A 306 -12.27 -17.22 -15.16
N THR A 307 -12.13 -18.26 -15.98
CA THR A 307 -11.91 -18.19 -17.43
C THR A 307 -13.16 -17.77 -18.23
N THR A 308 -14.27 -17.48 -17.54
CA THR A 308 -15.59 -17.26 -18.14
C THR A 308 -15.82 -15.84 -18.64
N TRP A 309 -14.91 -14.90 -18.38
CA TRP A 309 -15.03 -13.52 -18.85
C TRP A 309 -14.51 -13.31 -20.28
N ALA A 310 -14.47 -14.38 -21.09
CA ALA A 310 -13.98 -14.34 -22.47
C ALA A 310 -14.81 -13.39 -23.36
N GLU A 311 -16.08 -13.17 -23.02
CA GLU A 311 -16.98 -12.28 -23.76
C GLU A 311 -16.85 -10.81 -23.33
N ALA A 312 -16.46 -10.55 -22.08
CA ALA A 312 -16.29 -9.19 -21.58
C ALA A 312 -15.11 -8.50 -22.27
N ARG A 313 -15.29 -7.23 -22.63
CA ARG A 313 -14.19 -6.39 -23.10
C ARG A 313 -13.27 -6.08 -21.92
N VAL A 314 -11.96 -6.25 -22.10
CA VAL A 314 -10.98 -6.00 -21.04
C VAL A 314 -10.11 -4.82 -21.43
N ALA A 315 -9.96 -3.89 -20.49
CA ALA A 315 -8.97 -2.83 -20.56
C ALA A 315 -7.86 -3.14 -19.56
N VAL A 316 -6.67 -3.51 -20.03
CA VAL A 316 -5.48 -3.69 -19.19
C VAL A 316 -4.86 -2.33 -18.93
N TRP A 317 -4.97 -1.84 -17.71
CA TRP A 317 -4.49 -0.53 -17.28
C TRP A 317 -3.15 -0.63 -16.59
N LEU A 318 -2.09 -0.16 -17.24
CA LEU A 318 -0.75 -0.11 -16.66
C LEU A 318 -0.52 1.23 -15.96
N THR A 319 0.01 1.19 -14.74
CA THR A 319 0.37 2.38 -13.97
C THR A 319 1.79 2.87 -14.24
N ASP A 320 2.62 2.02 -14.85
CA ASP A 320 3.99 2.34 -15.26
C ASP A 320 4.28 1.76 -16.65
N SER A 321 4.82 2.61 -17.53
CA SER A 321 5.24 2.22 -18.88
C SER A 321 6.38 1.20 -18.89
N ALA A 322 7.14 1.05 -17.79
CA ALA A 322 8.13 -0.01 -17.63
C ALA A 322 7.49 -1.42 -17.62
N LEU A 323 6.19 -1.53 -17.34
CA LEU A 323 5.45 -2.79 -17.38
C LEU A 323 5.08 -3.23 -18.81
N VAL A 324 5.30 -2.36 -19.81
CA VAL A 324 5.08 -2.72 -21.22
C VAL A 324 6.24 -3.61 -21.68
N CYS A 325 6.00 -4.91 -21.74
CA CYS A 325 6.99 -5.89 -22.16
C CYS A 325 6.39 -6.96 -23.09
N GLU A 326 7.24 -7.80 -23.68
CA GLU A 326 6.80 -8.84 -24.61
C GLU A 326 5.88 -9.87 -23.91
N GLU A 327 6.10 -10.15 -22.62
CA GLU A 327 5.26 -11.06 -21.83
C GLU A 327 3.87 -10.47 -21.59
N SER A 328 3.76 -9.20 -21.20
CA SER A 328 2.47 -8.55 -20.95
C SER A 328 1.63 -8.46 -22.22
N ILE A 329 2.26 -8.21 -23.38
CA ILE A 329 1.58 -8.07 -24.67
C ILE A 329 1.15 -9.43 -25.23
N ARG A 330 1.96 -10.48 -25.08
CA ARG A 330 1.60 -11.84 -25.50
C ARG A 330 0.34 -12.39 -24.80
N ARG A 331 -0.01 -11.82 -23.64
CA ARG A 331 -1.19 -12.16 -22.84
C ARG A 331 -2.44 -11.34 -23.16
N LEU A 332 -2.34 -10.38 -24.08
CA LEU A 332 -3.50 -9.61 -24.52
C LEU A 332 -4.31 -10.41 -25.55
N SER A 333 -5.63 -10.45 -25.38
CA SER A 333 -6.53 -10.89 -26.44
C SER A 333 -6.63 -9.82 -27.53
N PRO A 334 -6.90 -10.17 -28.80
CA PRO A 334 -7.14 -9.19 -29.86
C PRO A 334 -8.31 -8.22 -29.60
N ARG A 335 -9.18 -8.53 -28.62
CA ARG A 335 -10.29 -7.66 -28.19
C ARG A 335 -9.95 -6.78 -26.99
N ASP A 336 -8.78 -6.95 -26.40
CA ASP A 336 -8.36 -6.21 -25.22
C ASP A 336 -7.81 -4.85 -25.64
N ARG A 337 -8.00 -3.85 -24.77
CA ARG A 337 -7.32 -2.56 -24.89
C ARG A 337 -6.21 -2.47 -23.86
N LEU A 338 -5.04 -2.04 -24.29
CA LEU A 338 -3.93 -1.68 -23.42
C LEU A 338 -3.98 -0.18 -23.13
N ILE A 339 -4.08 0.19 -21.86
CA ILE A 339 -4.03 1.57 -21.39
C ILE A 339 -2.67 1.81 -20.74
N VAL A 340 -1.95 2.82 -21.20
CA VAL A 340 -0.60 3.18 -20.73
C VAL A 340 -0.55 4.65 -20.30
N PRO A 341 0.29 5.02 -19.32
CA PRO A 341 0.24 6.35 -18.72
C PRO A 341 0.89 7.44 -19.58
N ASP A 342 1.84 7.08 -20.45
CA ASP A 342 2.65 8.04 -21.20
C ASP A 342 2.91 7.61 -22.65
N GLU A 343 3.48 8.52 -23.46
CA GLU A 343 3.74 8.25 -24.88
C GLU A 343 4.85 7.21 -25.06
N ALA A 344 5.81 7.14 -24.13
CA ALA A 344 6.87 6.15 -24.18
C ALA A 344 6.31 4.71 -24.08
N GLY A 345 5.35 4.47 -23.19
CA GLY A 345 4.64 3.21 -23.05
C GLY A 345 3.84 2.85 -24.30
N ARG A 346 3.16 3.84 -24.90
CA ARG A 346 2.41 3.63 -26.15
C ARG A 346 3.34 3.22 -27.29
N GLN A 347 4.44 3.93 -27.48
CA GLN A 347 5.42 3.61 -28.51
C GLN A 347 6.10 2.25 -28.26
N ALA A 348 6.33 1.87 -27.00
CA ALA A 348 6.82 0.54 -26.66
C ALA A 348 5.82 -0.56 -27.05
N ALA A 349 4.52 -0.37 -26.77
CA ALA A 349 3.48 -1.32 -27.13
C ALA A 349 3.34 -1.49 -28.65
N LEU A 350 3.36 -0.37 -29.41
CA LEU A 350 3.31 -0.40 -30.87
C LEU A 350 4.50 -1.17 -31.46
N ARG A 351 5.72 -0.95 -30.96
CA ARG A 351 6.92 -1.68 -31.40
C ARG A 351 6.85 -3.18 -31.12
N LEU A 352 6.13 -3.56 -30.07
CA LEU A 352 5.90 -4.96 -29.69
C LEU A 352 4.67 -5.57 -30.38
N GLY A 353 4.07 -4.85 -31.35
CA GLY A 353 3.03 -5.37 -32.24
C GLY A 353 1.59 -5.17 -31.77
N VAL A 354 1.35 -4.36 -30.72
CA VAL A 354 -0.02 -4.00 -30.34
C VAL A 354 -0.63 -3.10 -31.43
N PRO A 355 -1.82 -3.42 -31.97
CA PRO A 355 -2.52 -2.56 -32.93
C PRO A 355 -2.74 -1.14 -32.37
N ALA A 356 -2.72 -0.13 -33.24
CA ALA A 356 -2.79 1.27 -32.82
C ALA A 356 -4.12 1.66 -32.15
N ASP A 357 -5.21 1.00 -32.52
CA ASP A 357 -6.53 1.07 -31.91
C ASP A 357 -6.63 0.26 -30.61
N GLY A 358 -5.79 -0.77 -30.45
CA GLY A 358 -5.66 -1.60 -29.25
C GLY A 358 -4.83 -0.98 -28.13
N VAL A 359 -4.18 0.18 -28.33
CA VAL A 359 -3.42 0.88 -27.28
C VAL A 359 -3.82 2.35 -27.14
N ARG A 360 -4.13 2.79 -25.92
CA ARG A 360 -4.42 4.20 -25.61
C ARG A 360 -3.47 4.74 -24.56
N ARG A 361 -2.95 5.94 -24.83
CA ARG A 361 -2.23 6.76 -23.84
C ARG A 361 -3.26 7.49 -22.99
N VAL A 362 -3.35 7.15 -21.72
CA VAL A 362 -4.23 7.81 -20.74
C VAL A 362 -3.41 8.16 -19.50
N PRO A 363 -3.00 9.43 -19.34
CA PRO A 363 -2.25 9.87 -18.17
C PRO A 363 -3.08 9.73 -16.89
N PRO A 364 -2.44 9.71 -15.70
CA PRO A 364 -3.18 9.60 -14.45
C PRO A 364 -4.20 10.72 -14.29
N GLY A 365 -5.27 10.43 -13.56
CA GLY A 365 -6.26 11.41 -13.12
C GLY A 365 -5.97 11.91 -11.70
N GLY A 366 -6.58 13.04 -11.33
CA GLY A 366 -6.65 13.50 -9.95
C GLY A 366 -7.82 12.87 -9.21
N ASP A 367 -7.57 12.48 -7.96
CA ASP A 367 -8.55 11.97 -7.02
C ASP A 367 -8.55 12.81 -5.73
N PRO A 368 -9.63 13.56 -5.41
CA PRO A 368 -9.69 14.38 -4.21
C PRO A 368 -9.78 13.56 -2.92
N GLN A 369 -10.11 12.27 -2.99
CA GLN A 369 -10.20 11.35 -1.84
C GLN A 369 -8.94 10.51 -1.65
N ALA A 370 -7.96 10.60 -2.56
CA ALA A 370 -6.71 9.89 -2.38
C ALA A 370 -5.94 10.45 -1.18
N VAL A 371 -5.28 9.55 -0.43
CA VAL A 371 -4.36 9.95 0.64
C VAL A 371 -3.15 10.61 -0.02
N VAL A 372 -2.97 11.90 0.26
CA VAL A 372 -1.84 12.69 -0.24
C VAL A 372 -0.86 12.91 0.90
N THR A 373 0.38 12.45 0.71
CA THR A 373 1.49 12.79 1.59
C THR A 373 1.97 14.19 1.22
N ALA A 374 1.67 15.19 2.07
CA ALA A 374 2.02 16.58 1.82
C ALA A 374 3.53 16.82 1.64
N THR A 375 4.34 16.01 2.32
CA THR A 375 5.80 16.11 2.30
C THR A 375 6.37 14.73 2.01
N PRO A 376 7.04 14.52 0.87
CA PRO A 376 7.62 13.22 0.57
C PRO A 376 8.67 12.86 1.64
N PRO A 377 8.88 11.56 1.92
CA PRO A 377 9.85 11.15 2.91
C PRO A 377 11.28 11.49 2.47
N PHE A 378 12.15 11.69 3.46
CA PHE A 378 13.59 11.74 3.23
C PHE A 378 14.08 10.44 2.60
N VAL A 379 15.02 10.57 1.66
CA VAL A 379 15.72 9.42 1.09
C VAL A 379 16.87 9.05 2.01
N ASN A 380 16.96 7.80 2.45
CA ASN A 380 18.16 7.33 3.12
C ASN A 380 19.30 7.21 2.09
N LEU A 381 20.36 8.00 2.30
CA LEU A 381 21.52 8.10 1.42
C LEU A 381 22.75 7.41 1.98
N ASP A 382 22.59 6.53 2.97
CA ASP A 382 23.69 5.76 3.54
C ASP A 382 24.20 4.76 2.51
N ALA A 383 25.52 4.65 2.40
CA ALA A 383 26.16 3.78 1.43
C ALA A 383 25.72 2.31 1.58
N ALA A 384 25.50 1.85 2.81
CA ALA A 384 25.00 0.50 3.10
C ALA A 384 23.60 0.25 2.53
N VAL A 385 22.69 1.23 2.65
CA VAL A 385 21.33 1.16 2.08
C VAL A 385 21.37 1.16 0.55
N ALA A 386 22.33 1.87 -0.04
CA ALA A 386 22.61 1.81 -1.48
C ALA A 386 23.28 0.48 -1.93
N GLY A 387 23.50 -0.47 -1.01
CA GLY A 387 24.10 -1.78 -1.28
C GLY A 387 25.62 -1.74 -1.45
N LEU A 388 26.30 -0.66 -1.02
CA LEU A 388 27.76 -0.52 -1.10
C LEU A 388 28.40 -1.10 0.16
N ARG A 389 29.14 -2.21 -0.01
CA ARG A 389 29.72 -2.97 1.10
C ARG A 389 31.22 -2.71 1.30
N PHE A 390 31.92 -2.22 0.28
CA PHE A 390 33.36 -2.01 0.33
C PHE A 390 33.69 -0.60 0.83
N ALA A 391 34.67 -0.48 1.73
CA ALA A 391 35.08 0.80 2.31
C ALA A 391 35.45 1.85 1.24
N SER A 392 36.12 1.43 0.16
CA SER A 392 36.46 2.32 -0.97
C SER A 392 35.23 2.88 -1.70
N GLN A 393 34.20 2.07 -1.89
CA GLN A 393 32.92 2.50 -2.48
C GLN A 393 32.18 3.46 -1.54
N GLN A 394 32.16 3.16 -0.24
CA GLN A 394 31.53 4.00 0.77
C GLN A 394 32.22 5.37 0.86
N ALA A 395 33.56 5.42 0.83
CA ALA A 395 34.31 6.67 0.82
C ALA A 395 33.99 7.54 -0.41
N VAL A 396 33.98 6.95 -1.61
CA VAL A 396 33.61 7.67 -2.85
C VAL A 396 32.15 8.12 -2.81
N TRP A 397 31.25 7.32 -2.25
CA TRP A 397 29.83 7.67 -2.10
C TRP A 397 29.62 8.88 -1.18
N GLU A 398 30.27 8.92 -0.02
CA GLU A 398 30.16 10.07 0.90
C GLU A 398 30.81 11.34 0.32
N ALA A 399 31.94 11.19 -0.40
CA ALA A 399 32.53 12.30 -1.14
C ALA A 399 31.58 12.83 -2.23
N ALA A 400 30.96 11.94 -3.02
CA ALA A 400 29.98 12.31 -4.03
C ALA A 400 28.75 12.99 -3.41
N LYS A 401 28.24 12.50 -2.26
CA LYS A 401 27.13 13.10 -1.51
C LYS A 401 27.46 14.53 -1.08
N ARG A 402 28.66 14.76 -0.54
CA ARG A 402 29.15 16.08 -0.15
C ARG A 402 29.26 17.04 -1.33
N ILE A 403 29.82 16.58 -2.46
CA ILE A 403 29.95 17.40 -3.68
C ILE A 403 28.58 17.67 -4.31
N ALA A 404 27.66 16.70 -4.31
CA ALA A 404 26.30 16.89 -4.82
C ALA A 404 25.52 17.96 -4.04
N ARG A 405 25.72 18.03 -2.72
CA ARG A 405 25.09 19.05 -1.85
C ARG A 405 25.45 20.48 -2.24
N THR A 406 26.66 20.71 -2.77
CA THR A 406 27.06 22.05 -3.23
C THR A 406 26.52 22.41 -4.62
N ARG A 407 25.89 21.44 -5.31
CA ARG A 407 25.34 21.58 -6.67
C ARG A 407 23.81 21.47 -6.72
N VAL A 408 23.13 21.52 -5.58
CA VAL A 408 21.66 21.47 -5.50
C VAL A 408 21.04 22.59 -6.34
N GLY A 409 19.99 22.27 -7.11
CA GLY A 409 19.37 23.20 -8.05
C GLY A 409 19.91 23.08 -9.49
N VAL A 410 21.13 22.57 -9.67
CA VAL A 410 21.78 22.39 -10.97
C VAL A 410 21.99 20.91 -11.33
N TRP A 411 21.64 19.99 -10.42
CA TRP A 411 21.75 18.56 -10.67
C TRP A 411 21.01 18.13 -11.94
N ARG A 412 21.68 17.29 -12.73
CA ARG A 412 21.12 16.60 -13.90
C ARG A 412 21.75 15.22 -14.00
N ASP A 413 21.06 14.26 -14.60
CA ASP A 413 21.54 12.87 -14.73
C ASP A 413 22.87 12.78 -15.51
N GLU A 414 23.11 13.72 -16.43
CA GLU A 414 24.35 13.83 -17.20
C GLU A 414 25.55 14.22 -16.31
N ALA A 415 25.32 14.95 -15.21
CA ALA A 415 26.37 15.39 -14.28
C ALA A 415 26.90 14.27 -13.36
N ALA A 416 26.28 13.09 -13.37
CA ALA A 416 26.67 11.99 -12.50
C ALA A 416 28.08 11.47 -12.77
N GLU A 417 28.53 11.50 -14.03
CA GLU A 417 29.87 11.07 -14.42
C GLU A 417 30.93 12.03 -13.87
N GLU A 418 30.71 13.34 -14.05
CA GLU A 418 31.59 14.36 -13.49
C GLU A 418 31.63 14.31 -11.96
N LEU A 419 30.48 14.04 -11.33
CA LEU A 419 30.38 13.89 -9.88
C LEU A 419 31.19 12.69 -9.38
N LEU A 420 31.07 11.54 -10.04
CA LEU A 420 31.84 10.34 -9.70
C LEU A 420 33.34 10.59 -9.86
N GLN A 421 33.76 11.21 -10.97
CA GLN A 421 35.17 11.55 -11.21
C GLN A 421 35.71 12.55 -10.18
N ALA A 422 34.91 13.55 -9.77
CA ALA A 422 35.29 14.48 -8.72
C ALA A 422 35.46 13.78 -7.37
N ALA A 423 34.54 12.88 -7.01
CA ALA A 423 34.60 12.11 -5.77
C ALA A 423 35.79 11.14 -5.73
N MET A 424 36.11 10.49 -6.86
CA MET A 424 37.31 9.64 -6.99
C MET A 424 38.60 10.44 -6.82
N ARG A 425 38.66 11.67 -7.39
CA ARG A 425 39.81 12.56 -7.19
C ARG A 425 39.95 13.03 -5.74
N ASP A 426 38.84 13.37 -5.09
CA ASP A 426 38.79 13.85 -3.69
C ASP A 426 39.24 12.75 -2.69
N THR A 427 38.90 11.49 -2.97
CA THR A 427 39.24 10.36 -2.10
C THR A 427 40.54 9.65 -2.45
N GLY A 428 41.09 9.90 -3.65
CA GLY A 428 42.23 9.15 -4.20
C GLY A 428 41.92 7.72 -4.65
N VAL A 429 40.66 7.28 -4.56
CA VAL A 429 40.21 5.93 -4.96
C VAL A 429 40.06 5.84 -6.48
N ARG A 430 40.55 4.75 -7.08
CA ARG A 430 40.37 4.43 -8.50
C ARG A 430 39.62 3.11 -8.66
N PHE A 431 38.73 3.06 -9.64
CA PHE A 431 37.99 1.86 -10.04
C PHE A 431 38.36 1.52 -11.48
N ASP A 432 39.26 0.56 -11.66
CA ASP A 432 39.71 0.14 -13.00
C ASP A 432 38.72 -0.87 -13.63
N ILE A 433 37.87 -1.49 -12.81
CA ILE A 433 36.82 -2.42 -13.24
C ILE A 433 35.60 -1.62 -13.70
N ALA A 434 35.25 -1.73 -14.98
CA ALA A 434 34.16 -0.97 -15.62
C ALA A 434 32.81 -1.24 -14.95
N GLU A 435 32.52 -2.50 -14.60
CA GLU A 435 31.25 -2.92 -14.00
C GLU A 435 31.03 -2.26 -12.62
N VAL A 436 32.10 -2.08 -11.84
CA VAL A 436 32.02 -1.40 -10.54
C VAL A 436 31.74 0.08 -10.72
N ARG A 437 32.42 0.72 -11.68
CA ARG A 437 32.22 2.13 -12.01
C ARG A 437 30.80 2.39 -12.52
N ASP A 438 30.32 1.57 -13.45
CA ASP A 438 28.97 1.67 -14.01
C ASP A 438 27.90 1.44 -12.94
N GLY A 439 28.14 0.46 -12.05
CA GLY A 439 27.27 0.19 -10.91
C GLY A 439 27.19 1.36 -9.92
N LEU A 440 28.30 2.07 -9.67
CA LEU A 440 28.31 3.30 -8.86
C LEU A 440 27.62 4.46 -9.57
N LEU A 441 27.93 4.66 -10.86
CA LEU A 441 27.34 5.71 -11.67
C LEU A 441 25.81 5.59 -11.74
N GLN A 442 25.29 4.37 -11.92
CA GLN A 442 23.86 4.10 -11.93
C GLN A 442 23.20 4.46 -10.58
N ARG A 443 23.85 4.11 -9.45
CA ARG A 443 23.36 4.48 -8.11
C ARG A 443 23.42 5.97 -7.87
N ILE A 444 24.47 6.65 -8.35
CA ILE A 444 24.58 8.11 -8.26
C ILE A 444 23.43 8.78 -9.02
N ARG A 445 23.17 8.34 -10.26
CA ARG A 445 22.06 8.84 -11.08
C ARG A 445 20.69 8.61 -10.45
N ARG A 446 20.42 7.37 -10.01
CA ARG A 446 19.08 6.95 -9.57
C ARG A 446 18.76 7.29 -8.12
N VAL A 447 19.77 7.36 -7.25
CA VAL A 447 19.57 7.46 -5.80
C VAL A 447 20.24 8.70 -5.23
N LEU A 448 21.57 8.84 -5.39
CA LEU A 448 22.32 9.89 -4.70
C LEU A 448 21.91 11.30 -5.13
N GLY A 449 21.96 11.59 -6.43
CA GLY A 449 21.68 12.92 -6.96
C GLY A 449 20.26 13.39 -6.62
N PRO A 450 19.21 12.67 -7.07
CA PRO A 450 17.82 13.02 -6.76
C PRO A 450 17.54 13.07 -5.25
N GLY A 451 18.13 12.16 -4.47
CA GLY A 451 17.93 12.10 -3.04
C GLY A 451 18.63 13.23 -2.28
N VAL A 452 19.85 13.64 -2.68
CA VAL A 452 20.52 14.83 -2.10
C VAL A 452 19.70 16.08 -2.40
N GLU A 453 19.24 16.25 -3.64
CA GLU A 453 18.41 17.39 -4.02
C GLU A 453 17.10 17.41 -3.20
N ARG A 454 16.37 16.30 -3.17
CA ARG A 454 15.13 16.16 -2.38
C ARG A 454 15.37 16.47 -0.90
N ASN A 455 16.34 15.81 -0.26
CA ASN A 455 16.60 15.99 1.17
C ASN A 455 16.95 17.44 1.53
N THR A 456 17.74 18.12 0.68
CA THR A 456 18.11 19.53 0.91
C THR A 456 16.89 20.44 0.85
N TYR A 457 15.99 20.23 -0.11
CA TYR A 457 14.74 20.99 -0.17
C TYR A 457 13.79 20.67 0.99
N LEU A 458 13.75 19.41 1.45
CA LEU A 458 12.96 18.99 2.61
C LEU A 458 13.49 19.56 3.93
N GLU A 459 14.80 19.70 4.11
CA GLU A 459 15.41 20.41 5.24
C GLU A 459 14.91 21.85 5.27
N ILE A 460 15.00 22.57 4.15
CA ILE A 460 14.49 23.94 4.02
C ILE A 460 12.98 23.99 4.27
N TRP A 461 12.22 23.02 3.78
CA TRP A 461 10.77 22.94 4.00
C TRP A 461 10.42 22.79 5.49
N ASN A 462 11.07 21.86 6.18
CA ASN A 462 10.77 21.49 7.56
C ASN A 462 11.24 22.52 8.59
N GLU A 463 12.39 23.18 8.37
CA GLU A 463 12.89 24.23 9.27
C GLU A 463 11.85 25.33 9.52
N ALA A 464 11.07 25.69 8.49
CA ALA A 464 10.02 26.70 8.61
C ALA A 464 8.71 26.15 9.17
N LEU A 465 8.34 24.91 8.83
CA LEU A 465 7.16 24.29 9.43
C LEU A 465 7.34 24.19 10.94
N ALA A 466 8.52 23.79 11.42
CA ALA A 466 8.85 23.77 12.84
C ALA A 466 8.77 25.17 13.50
N ALA A 467 9.13 26.23 12.76
CA ALA A 467 8.97 27.61 13.25
C ALA A 467 7.50 28.07 13.27
N ALA A 468 6.67 27.58 12.35
CA ALA A 468 5.25 27.95 12.23
C ALA A 468 4.33 27.15 13.17
N THR A 469 4.64 25.89 13.47
CA THR A 469 3.85 25.02 14.36
C THR A 469 3.95 25.39 15.84
N ALA A 470 4.76 26.40 16.19
CA ALA A 470 4.71 27.04 17.51
C ALA A 470 3.40 27.83 17.75
N GLN A 471 2.52 27.95 16.75
CA GLN A 471 1.19 28.57 16.86
C GLN A 471 0.07 27.50 16.84
N PRO A 472 -1.08 27.75 17.51
CA PRO A 472 -2.13 26.75 17.76
C PRO A 472 -2.74 26.13 16.49
N ALA A 473 -3.24 24.89 16.62
CA ALA A 473 -3.76 24.04 15.54
C ALA A 473 -4.87 24.68 14.66
N GLU A 474 -5.56 25.70 15.15
CA GLU A 474 -6.55 26.47 14.35
C GLU A 474 -5.89 27.33 13.27
N ALA A 475 -4.69 27.89 13.53
CA ALA A 475 -3.94 28.64 12.52
C ALA A 475 -3.53 27.73 11.35
N ALA A 476 -3.12 26.49 11.64
CA ALA A 476 -2.75 25.51 10.63
C ALA A 476 -3.89 25.12 9.67
N ARG A 477 -5.16 25.20 10.11
CA ARG A 477 -6.33 24.96 9.25
C ARG A 477 -6.66 26.16 8.35
N ALA A 478 -6.38 27.38 8.79
CA ALA A 478 -6.68 28.60 8.06
C ALA A 478 -5.70 28.90 6.90
N ILE A 479 -4.44 28.46 7.02
CA ILE A 479 -3.36 28.81 6.08
C ILE A 479 -3.37 27.90 4.82
N GLY A 480 -4.13 26.80 4.84
CA GLY A 480 -4.18 25.82 3.76
C GLY A 480 -3.20 24.67 3.97
N ARG A 481 -3.25 23.65 3.09
CA ARG A 481 -2.40 22.44 3.19
C ARG A 481 -1.29 22.52 2.14
N PRO A 482 -0.09 23.02 2.48
CA PRO A 482 0.98 23.11 1.52
C PRO A 482 1.61 21.73 1.29
N ALA A 483 1.99 21.45 0.05
CA ALA A 483 2.67 20.24 -0.34
C ALA A 483 3.81 20.54 -1.32
N ILE A 484 4.91 19.80 -1.18
CA ILE A 484 6.11 19.96 -2.00
C ILE A 484 6.37 18.72 -2.84
N PHE A 485 6.59 18.91 -4.14
CA PHE A 485 6.76 17.84 -5.11
C PHE A 485 8.08 17.97 -5.87
N PHE A 486 8.68 16.82 -6.17
CA PHE A 486 9.93 16.69 -6.94
C PHE A 486 9.71 15.73 -8.11
N PRO A 487 8.95 16.12 -9.14
CA PRO A 487 8.55 15.19 -10.18
C PRO A 487 9.75 14.64 -10.95
N SER A 488 9.89 13.32 -10.97
CA SER A 488 11.04 12.62 -11.52
C SER A 488 11.15 12.90 -13.03
N GLY A 489 12.22 13.57 -13.45
CA GLY A 489 12.42 13.96 -14.85
C GLY A 489 11.37 14.96 -15.36
N GLY A 490 10.65 15.66 -14.49
CA GLY A 490 9.59 16.62 -14.85
C GLY A 490 8.30 15.97 -15.35
N ARG A 491 8.15 14.65 -15.23
CA ARG A 491 6.95 13.92 -15.63
C ARG A 491 5.78 14.22 -14.72
N LEU A 492 4.56 13.99 -15.19
CA LEU A 492 3.37 14.00 -14.36
C LEU A 492 3.40 12.82 -13.35
N GLU A 493 3.38 13.13 -12.07
CA GLU A 493 3.18 12.15 -10.99
C GLU A 493 1.72 12.21 -10.52
N ARG A 494 1.11 11.05 -10.24
CA ARG A 494 -0.29 10.96 -9.81
C ARG A 494 -0.54 11.73 -8.52
N GLU A 495 0.42 11.66 -7.59
CA GLU A 495 0.36 12.30 -6.28
C GLU A 495 0.23 13.83 -6.41
N LEU A 496 0.81 14.44 -7.45
CA LEU A 496 0.66 15.86 -7.75
C LEU A 496 -0.78 16.22 -8.15
N LEU A 497 -1.43 15.41 -9.01
CA LEU A 497 -2.83 15.63 -9.38
C LEU A 497 -3.80 15.34 -8.24
N ASN A 498 -3.52 14.34 -7.42
CA ASN A 498 -4.32 14.07 -6.23
C ASN A 498 -4.25 15.25 -5.25
N ALA A 499 -3.05 15.82 -5.05
CA ALA A 499 -2.87 17.01 -4.22
C ALA A 499 -3.62 18.22 -4.80
N ALA A 500 -3.53 18.44 -6.11
CA ALA A 500 -4.30 19.48 -6.79
C ALA A 500 -5.81 19.29 -6.61
N ALA A 501 -6.34 18.07 -6.85
CA ALA A 501 -7.75 17.74 -6.69
C ALA A 501 -8.25 17.93 -5.25
N ALA A 502 -7.40 17.63 -4.27
CA ALA A 502 -7.69 17.82 -2.85
C ALA A 502 -7.47 19.27 -2.36
N GLY A 503 -7.11 20.20 -3.25
CA GLY A 503 -6.96 21.63 -2.92
C GLY A 503 -5.70 21.96 -2.11
N PHE A 504 -4.64 21.17 -2.24
CA PHE A 504 -3.34 21.50 -1.64
C PHE A 504 -2.68 22.67 -2.35
N ILE A 505 -1.89 23.44 -1.59
CA ILE A 505 -1.02 24.46 -2.15
C ILE A 505 0.25 23.78 -2.66
N LEU A 506 0.49 23.86 -3.96
CA LEU A 506 1.51 23.05 -4.63
C LEU A 506 2.80 23.84 -4.85
N PHE A 507 3.89 23.36 -4.26
CA PHE A 507 5.25 23.80 -4.56
C PHE A 507 5.93 22.72 -5.39
N VAL A 508 6.28 23.04 -6.64
CA VAL A 508 6.78 22.05 -7.59
C VAL A 508 8.17 22.44 -8.07
N ARG A 509 9.13 21.52 -7.97
CA ARG A 509 10.47 21.71 -8.49
C ARG A 509 10.43 21.84 -10.03
N ASN A 510 10.98 22.94 -10.54
CA ASN A 510 11.15 23.19 -11.97
C ASN A 510 12.05 22.11 -12.60
N HIS A 511 11.68 21.59 -13.77
CA HIS A 511 12.48 20.64 -14.52
C HIS A 511 12.44 20.94 -16.03
N PRO A 512 13.56 20.84 -16.78
CA PRO A 512 13.59 21.19 -18.21
C PRO A 512 12.57 20.44 -19.08
N ARG A 513 12.20 19.21 -18.70
CA ARG A 513 11.24 18.37 -19.43
C ARG A 513 9.79 18.54 -18.97
N GLN A 514 9.48 19.45 -18.05
CA GLN A 514 8.11 19.61 -17.54
C GLN A 514 7.10 20.08 -18.59
N ALA A 515 7.56 20.76 -19.64
CA ALA A 515 6.74 21.22 -20.76
C ALA A 515 6.61 20.17 -21.89
N SER A 516 7.16 18.95 -21.70
CA SER A 516 6.93 17.86 -22.65
C SER A 516 5.47 17.39 -22.59
N THR A 517 5.04 16.64 -23.61
CA THR A 517 3.66 16.12 -23.71
C THR A 517 3.23 15.30 -22.48
N ASP A 518 4.17 14.61 -21.83
CA ASP A 518 3.97 13.83 -20.60
C ASP A 518 4.45 14.57 -19.33
N GLY A 519 4.94 15.79 -19.50
CA GLY A 519 5.40 16.65 -18.42
C GLY A 519 4.23 17.26 -17.66
N TRP A 520 4.41 17.51 -16.37
CA TRP A 520 3.32 17.98 -15.50
C TRP A 520 2.72 19.33 -15.94
N ALA A 521 3.49 20.17 -16.66
CA ALA A 521 3.01 21.48 -17.13
C ALA A 521 2.00 21.37 -18.29
N SER A 522 1.85 20.19 -18.89
CA SER A 522 0.78 19.90 -19.85
C SER A 522 -0.58 19.67 -19.17
N PHE A 523 -0.61 19.52 -17.84
CA PHE A 523 -1.79 19.17 -17.05
C PHE A 523 -2.14 20.19 -15.97
N LEU A 524 -1.17 21.03 -15.58
CA LEU A 524 -1.36 22.10 -14.63
C LEU A 524 -0.65 23.35 -15.16
N ASP A 525 -1.33 24.49 -15.16
CA ASP A 525 -0.74 25.77 -15.51
C ASP A 525 0.35 26.15 -14.49
N PRO A 526 1.64 26.26 -14.91
CA PRO A 526 2.74 26.67 -14.04
C PRO A 526 2.51 28.02 -13.35
N ALA A 527 1.77 28.94 -13.97
CA ALA A 527 1.52 30.27 -13.44
C ALA A 527 0.31 30.31 -12.51
N GLY A 528 -0.81 29.72 -12.94
CA GLY A 528 -2.10 29.79 -12.26
C GLY A 528 -2.36 28.69 -11.22
N HIS A 529 -1.76 27.50 -11.34
CA HIS A 529 -2.11 26.35 -10.48
C HIS A 529 -1.04 26.02 -9.44
N VAL A 530 0.23 26.30 -9.73
CA VAL A 530 1.36 25.87 -8.89
C VAL A 530 2.31 27.02 -8.56
N THR A 531 3.17 26.79 -7.57
CA THR A 531 4.34 27.63 -7.29
C THR A 531 5.59 26.86 -7.68
N VAL A 532 6.19 27.26 -8.80
CA VAL A 532 7.40 26.63 -9.33
C VAL A 532 8.63 27.22 -8.65
N PHE A 533 9.60 26.37 -8.31
CA PHE A 533 10.91 26.80 -7.81
C PHE A 533 12.05 26.07 -8.50
N SER A 534 13.17 26.76 -8.73
CA SER A 534 14.34 26.22 -9.42
C SER A 534 15.57 26.05 -8.53
N SER A 535 15.57 26.67 -7.35
CA SER A 535 16.72 26.68 -6.44
C SER A 535 16.29 26.71 -4.96
N PRO A 536 17.19 26.33 -4.03
CA PRO A 536 16.97 26.47 -2.59
C PRO A 536 16.55 27.89 -2.16
N ALA A 537 17.20 28.91 -2.71
CA ALA A 537 16.90 30.31 -2.40
C ALA A 537 15.51 30.73 -2.89
N GLU A 538 15.08 30.22 -4.04
CA GLU A 538 13.74 30.48 -4.58
C GLU A 538 12.65 29.78 -3.77
N LEU A 539 12.86 28.52 -3.37
CA LEU A 539 11.93 27.81 -2.48
C LEU A 539 11.77 28.57 -1.16
N LYS A 540 12.89 29.00 -0.55
CA LYS A 540 12.88 29.79 0.68
C LYS A 540 12.07 31.09 0.52
N ARG A 541 12.27 31.81 -0.59
CA ARG A 541 11.53 33.04 -0.90
C ARG A 541 10.04 32.78 -1.05
N HIS A 542 9.64 31.80 -1.87
CA HIS A 542 8.22 31.48 -2.09
C HIS A 542 7.52 31.05 -0.79
N ARG A 543 8.24 30.30 0.05
CA ARG A 543 7.78 29.90 1.37
C ARG A 543 7.59 31.10 2.30
N GLU A 544 8.54 32.04 2.34
CA GLU A 544 8.42 33.28 3.11
C GLU A 544 7.23 34.13 2.63
N SER A 545 7.05 34.24 1.30
CA SER A 545 5.87 34.90 0.71
C SER A 545 4.56 34.22 1.11
N TYR A 546 4.52 32.88 1.15
CA TYR A 546 3.34 32.12 1.58
C TYR A 546 3.00 32.35 3.06
N LEU A 547 4.01 32.43 3.93
CA LEU A 547 3.79 32.73 5.35
C LEU A 547 3.32 34.17 5.56
N PHE A 548 3.74 35.10 4.69
CA PHE A 548 3.33 36.50 4.77
C PHE A 548 1.94 36.75 4.17
N ASP A 549 1.65 36.16 3.01
CA ASP A 549 0.36 36.28 2.30
C ASP A 549 -0.08 34.92 1.72
N PRO A 550 -0.80 34.09 2.51
CA PRO A 550 -1.26 32.79 2.05
C PRO A 550 -2.41 32.89 1.03
N GLN A 551 -3.10 34.03 0.89
CA GLN A 551 -4.31 34.12 0.07
C GLN A 551 -4.01 33.92 -1.42
N ALA A 552 -2.90 34.47 -1.91
CA ALA A 552 -2.47 34.26 -3.29
C ALA A 552 -2.23 32.76 -3.60
N PHE A 553 -1.69 32.02 -2.64
CA PHE A 553 -1.41 30.59 -2.78
C PHE A 553 -2.67 29.74 -2.68
N ILE A 554 -3.59 30.10 -1.78
CA ILE A 554 -4.92 29.47 -1.67
C ILE A 554 -5.73 29.67 -2.96
N ALA A 555 -5.65 30.86 -3.58
CA ALA A 555 -6.31 31.12 -4.85
C ALA A 555 -5.78 30.20 -5.96
N LYS A 556 -4.46 29.99 -6.05
CA LYS A 556 -3.85 29.01 -6.97
C LYS A 556 -4.31 27.58 -6.70
N ALA A 557 -4.34 27.16 -5.44
CA ALA A 557 -4.79 25.82 -5.05
C ALA A 557 -6.25 25.56 -5.44
N ARG A 558 -7.15 26.56 -5.25
CA ARG A 558 -8.54 26.47 -5.68
C ARG A 558 -8.67 26.40 -7.21
N ALA A 559 -7.89 27.21 -7.94
CA ALA A 559 -7.87 27.16 -9.40
C ALA A 559 -7.40 25.79 -9.90
N ALA A 560 -6.34 25.23 -9.31
CA ALA A 560 -5.84 23.89 -9.60
C ALA A 560 -6.91 22.81 -9.33
N GLN A 561 -7.58 22.88 -8.17
CA GLN A 561 -8.65 21.95 -7.81
C GLN A 561 -9.81 21.98 -8.82
N GLN A 562 -10.29 23.18 -9.17
CA GLN A 562 -11.36 23.35 -10.15
C GLN A 562 -10.96 22.83 -11.52
N HIS A 563 -9.74 23.13 -11.96
CA HIS A 563 -9.19 22.63 -13.21
C HIS A 563 -9.14 21.10 -13.24
N VAL A 564 -8.54 20.48 -12.22
CA VAL A 564 -8.41 19.01 -12.15
C VAL A 564 -9.77 18.33 -12.08
N ALA A 565 -10.73 18.87 -11.33
CA ALA A 565 -12.09 18.35 -11.31
C ALA A 565 -12.76 18.42 -12.70
N ALA A 566 -12.51 19.49 -13.46
CA ALA A 566 -13.13 19.73 -14.76
C ALA A 566 -12.47 18.97 -15.92
N SER A 567 -11.15 18.81 -15.96
CA SER A 567 -10.43 18.26 -17.12
C SER A 567 -9.54 17.05 -16.82
N GLU A 568 -8.97 16.96 -15.62
CA GLU A 568 -7.95 15.94 -15.29
C GLU A 568 -8.43 14.87 -14.29
N SER A 569 -9.74 14.65 -14.14
CA SER A 569 -10.30 13.69 -13.19
C SER A 569 -10.23 12.24 -13.69
N TRP A 570 -10.18 11.28 -12.76
CA TRP A 570 -10.25 9.85 -13.12
C TRP A 570 -11.53 9.48 -13.88
N GLN A 571 -12.64 10.17 -13.63
CA GLN A 571 -13.88 10.01 -14.38
C GLN A 571 -13.67 10.24 -15.88
N ARG A 572 -12.99 11.35 -16.24
CA ARG A 572 -12.68 11.67 -17.63
C ARG A 572 -11.66 10.72 -18.23
N ARG A 573 -10.63 10.32 -17.45
CA ARG A 573 -9.64 9.34 -17.89
C ARG A 573 -10.27 8.01 -18.23
N LEU A 574 -11.16 7.54 -17.37
CA LEU A 574 -11.87 6.28 -17.55
C LEU A 574 -12.82 6.32 -18.74
N ALA A 575 -13.59 7.40 -18.91
CA ALA A 575 -14.42 7.59 -20.10
C ALA A 575 -13.59 7.56 -21.39
N ALA A 576 -12.51 8.36 -21.46
CA ALA A 576 -11.63 8.40 -22.63
C ALA A 576 -10.93 7.06 -22.93
N ALA A 577 -10.67 6.25 -21.90
CA ALA A 577 -10.09 4.92 -22.07
C ALA A 577 -11.08 3.91 -22.68
N LEU A 578 -12.39 4.08 -22.38
CA LEU A 578 -13.46 3.14 -22.75
C LEU A 578 -14.27 3.56 -23.99
N ASP A 579 -14.22 4.83 -24.40
CA ASP A 579 -14.85 5.32 -25.63
C ASP A 579 -14.39 4.48 -26.83
N ASP A 580 -15.32 4.01 -27.68
CA ASP A 580 -15.02 3.28 -28.92
C ASP A 580 -14.47 4.22 -30.00
#